data_AF-A0A3D2L9X7-F1
#
_entry.id   AF-A0A3D2L9X7-F1
#
_cell.length_a   1.000
_cell.length_b   1.000
_cell.length_c   1.000
_cell.angle_alpha   90.00
_cell.angle_beta   90.00
_cell.angle_gamma   90.00
#
_symmetry.space_group_name_H-M   'P 1'
#
loop_
_entity.id
_entity.type
_entity.pdbx_description
1 polymer ?
#
loop_
_entity_poly.entity_id
_entity_poly.type
_entity_poly.pdbx_seq_one_letter_code
_entity_poly.pdbx_strand_id
1 'polypeptide(L)'
;IYEAARKLGAGDQQVVDFASAFAYDVDFQREIHPGDTFEMVYETQVDERGTPVKNGDLVFAKLNGRALTRGFYRFTPSDDGVADYFDENGESATKFLMKTPINGARLSSSFGNRRHPISGYTRLHKGTDFAAPSGTPIYAAGNGTVERASRYGGYGNYVRIKHANNYKTAYAHMSRYGPGVRAGKRVRQGDVIGYVGSTGASTGPHLHYEVYIKGKPVNAMRLKLPTGRKLAETPDMLAEFEARKAEIDAIRTAQGAQLMAGTGSLTNPPSP
;
A
#
# COMPACT_ATOMS: atom_id res chain seq x y z
N ILE A 1 -2.14 -4.24 -21.02
CA ILE A 1 -1.47 -3.03 -20.48
C ILE A 1 0.05 -3.13 -20.57
N TYR A 2 0.70 -4.13 -19.96
CA TYR A 2 2.17 -4.25 -19.98
C TYR A 2 2.78 -4.12 -21.38
N GLU A 3 2.36 -4.94 -22.35
CA GLU A 3 2.89 -4.88 -23.72
C GLU A 3 2.61 -3.55 -24.43
N ALA A 4 1.42 -2.98 -24.22
CA ALA A 4 1.04 -1.69 -24.80
C ALA A 4 1.90 -0.55 -24.24
N ALA A 5 2.14 -0.52 -22.92
CA ALA A 5 2.97 0.49 -22.28
C ALA A 5 4.44 0.39 -22.73
N ARG A 6 4.98 -0.84 -22.88
CA ARG A 6 6.34 -1.06 -23.42
C ARG A 6 6.46 -0.58 -24.87
N LYS A 7 5.44 -0.81 -25.71
CA LYS A 7 5.39 -0.28 -27.09
C LYS A 7 5.36 1.26 -27.14
N LEU A 8 4.79 1.91 -26.13
CA LEU A 8 4.74 3.36 -25.98
C LEU A 8 5.97 3.95 -25.27
N GLY A 9 7.03 3.15 -25.06
CA GLY A 9 8.31 3.62 -24.52
C GLY A 9 8.44 3.56 -22.99
N ALA A 10 7.41 3.14 -22.26
CA ALA A 10 7.52 2.95 -20.82
C ALA A 10 8.52 1.83 -20.49
N GLY A 11 9.28 2.00 -19.41
CA GLY A 11 10.16 0.95 -18.87
C GLY A 11 9.40 0.02 -17.93
N ASP A 12 10.01 -1.10 -17.56
CA ASP A 12 9.39 -2.09 -16.68
C ASP A 12 8.98 -1.50 -15.33
N GLN A 13 9.82 -0.62 -14.76
CA GLN A 13 9.54 0.03 -13.48
C GLN A 13 8.26 0.86 -13.53
N GLN A 14 8.07 1.68 -14.57
CA GLN A 14 6.87 2.52 -14.69
C GLN A 14 5.61 1.66 -14.82
N VAL A 15 5.69 0.51 -15.49
CA VAL A 15 4.56 -0.41 -15.59
C VAL A 15 4.24 -1.07 -14.25
N VAL A 16 5.26 -1.44 -13.47
CA VAL A 16 5.08 -1.96 -12.10
C VAL A 16 4.47 -0.90 -11.18
N ASP A 17 4.94 0.35 -11.26
CA ASP A 17 4.41 1.47 -10.47
C ASP A 17 2.95 1.75 -10.83
N PHE A 18 2.62 1.71 -12.13
CA PHE A 18 1.25 1.86 -12.61
C PHE A 18 0.35 0.74 -12.08
N ALA A 19 0.78 -0.52 -12.23
CA ALA A 19 0.04 -1.66 -11.72
C ALA A 19 -0.17 -1.54 -10.20
N SER A 20 0.85 -1.07 -9.47
CA SER A 20 0.81 -0.89 -8.02
C SER A 20 -0.16 0.21 -7.58
N ALA A 21 -0.26 1.32 -8.34
CA ALA A 21 -1.23 2.39 -8.08
C ALA A 21 -2.69 1.91 -8.18
N PHE A 22 -2.99 0.98 -9.08
CA PHE A 22 -4.35 0.45 -9.27
C PHE A 22 -4.60 -0.94 -8.68
N ALA A 23 -3.58 -1.62 -8.15
CA ALA A 23 -3.64 -3.02 -7.69
C ALA A 23 -4.74 -3.27 -6.65
N TYR A 24 -5.23 -2.22 -5.99
CA TYR A 24 -6.28 -2.31 -4.99
C TYR A 24 -7.70 -2.12 -5.54
N ASP A 25 -7.85 -1.36 -6.62
CA ASP A 25 -9.14 -1.02 -7.20
C ASP A 25 -9.46 -1.92 -8.42
N VAL A 26 -8.45 -2.56 -9.02
CA VAL A 26 -8.60 -3.39 -10.23
C VAL A 26 -7.83 -4.70 -10.12
N ASP A 27 -8.53 -5.81 -10.36
CA ASP A 27 -7.89 -7.09 -10.68
C ASP A 27 -7.51 -7.10 -12.16
N PHE A 28 -6.26 -6.75 -12.45
CA PHE A 28 -5.73 -6.63 -13.81
C PHE A 28 -5.87 -7.89 -14.68
N GLN A 29 -6.02 -9.08 -14.08
CA GLN A 29 -6.18 -10.33 -14.83
C GLN A 29 -7.63 -10.59 -15.23
N ARG A 30 -8.60 -10.01 -14.52
CA ARG A 30 -10.03 -10.34 -14.66
C ARG A 30 -10.89 -9.19 -15.14
N GLU A 31 -10.51 -7.96 -14.81
CA GLU A 31 -11.33 -6.76 -14.97
C GLU A 31 -10.85 -5.84 -16.10
N ILE A 32 -9.70 -6.16 -16.71
CA ILE A 32 -9.21 -5.44 -17.90
C ILE A 32 -9.69 -6.14 -19.16
N HIS A 33 -10.33 -5.37 -20.04
CA HIS A 33 -10.89 -5.84 -21.29
C HIS A 33 -10.30 -5.10 -22.51
N PRO A 34 -10.37 -5.70 -23.71
CA PRO A 34 -10.08 -4.98 -24.95
C PRO A 34 -10.95 -3.73 -25.08
N GLY A 35 -10.34 -2.57 -25.30
CA GLY A 35 -11.00 -1.26 -25.38
C GLY A 35 -10.80 -0.38 -24.16
N ASP A 36 -10.35 -0.92 -23.02
CA ASP A 36 -9.94 -0.12 -21.88
C ASP A 36 -8.70 0.73 -22.25
N THR A 37 -8.69 2.00 -21.86
CA THR A 37 -7.58 2.92 -22.15
C THR A 37 -6.86 3.29 -20.86
N PHE A 38 -5.58 3.61 -20.98
CA PHE A 38 -4.77 4.07 -19.86
C PHE A 38 -3.87 5.22 -20.28
N GLU A 39 -3.48 6.04 -19.31
CA GLU A 39 -2.57 7.17 -19.45
C GLU A 39 -1.44 6.99 -18.43
N MET A 40 -0.20 7.15 -18.87
CA MET A 40 0.99 7.12 -18.03
C MET A 40 1.85 8.33 -18.38
N VAL A 41 2.16 9.15 -17.38
CA VAL A 41 3.16 10.21 -17.50
C VAL A 41 4.30 9.87 -16.57
N TYR A 42 5.51 9.89 -17.09
CA TYR A 42 6.72 9.54 -16.35
C TYR A 42 7.86 10.48 -16.74
N GLU A 43 8.83 10.62 -15.84
CA GLU A 43 10.01 11.42 -16.09
C GLU A 43 10.90 10.75 -17.13
N THR A 44 11.54 11.54 -17.99
CA THR A 44 12.54 11.06 -18.95
C THR A 44 13.79 11.92 -18.83
N GLN A 45 14.92 11.30 -18.54
CA GLN A 45 16.23 11.95 -18.57
C GLN A 45 16.77 11.93 -20.00
N VAL A 46 17.14 13.11 -20.48
CA VAL A 46 17.76 13.29 -21.79
C VAL A 46 19.26 13.57 -21.65
N ASP A 47 20.05 13.16 -22.64
CA ASP A 47 21.45 13.56 -22.73
C ASP A 47 21.59 15.02 -23.21
N GLU A 48 22.84 15.51 -23.29
CA GLU A 48 23.18 16.84 -23.80
C GLU A 48 22.70 17.10 -25.24
N ARG A 49 22.29 16.05 -25.97
CA ARG A 49 21.79 16.09 -27.34
C ARG A 49 20.26 15.98 -27.43
N GLY A 50 19.57 15.91 -26.29
CA GLY A 50 18.12 15.76 -26.22
C GLY A 50 17.62 14.34 -26.45
N THR A 51 18.51 13.34 -26.48
CA THR A 51 18.13 11.93 -26.67
C THR A 51 17.68 11.33 -25.34
N PRO A 52 16.51 10.67 -25.27
CA PRO A 52 16.08 9.94 -24.08
C PRO A 52 17.08 8.85 -23.70
N VAL A 53 17.66 8.92 -22.50
CA VAL A 53 18.65 7.95 -22.00
C VAL A 53 18.03 7.03 -20.96
N LYS A 54 17.12 7.55 -20.13
CA LYS A 54 16.57 6.81 -18.99
C LYS A 54 15.20 7.33 -18.57
N ASN A 55 14.29 6.40 -18.30
CA ASN A 55 12.99 6.72 -17.70
C ASN A 55 13.14 6.83 -16.17
N GLY A 56 12.58 7.89 -15.59
CA GLY A 56 12.47 8.15 -14.15
C GLY A 56 11.11 7.75 -13.60
N ASP A 57 10.64 8.43 -12.56
CA ASP A 57 9.46 7.99 -11.82
C ASP A 57 8.15 8.20 -12.61
N LEU A 58 7.17 7.32 -12.38
CA LEU A 58 5.81 7.52 -12.87
C LEU A 58 5.14 8.66 -12.08
N VAL A 59 4.86 9.78 -12.74
CA VAL A 59 4.30 10.99 -12.10
C VAL A 59 2.77 11.05 -12.18
N PHE A 60 2.16 10.41 -13.17
CA PHE A 60 0.71 10.31 -13.29
C PHE A 60 0.28 8.99 -13.92
N ALA A 61 -0.85 8.47 -13.45
CA ALA A 61 -1.43 7.22 -13.88
C ALA A 61 -2.95 7.37 -13.97
N LYS A 62 -3.56 7.12 -15.13
CA LYS A 62 -5.02 7.06 -15.28
C LYS A 62 -5.41 5.76 -15.96
N LEU A 63 -6.48 5.15 -15.46
CA LEU A 63 -7.12 4.02 -16.09
C LEU A 63 -8.56 4.42 -16.38
N ASN A 64 -8.96 4.30 -17.64
CA ASN A 64 -10.35 4.42 -18.09
C ASN A 64 -10.78 3.05 -18.58
N GLY A 65 -11.11 2.20 -17.62
CA GLY A 65 -11.67 0.89 -17.88
C GLY A 65 -13.18 0.86 -17.67
N ARG A 66 -13.83 -0.17 -18.19
CA ARG A 66 -15.27 -0.41 -17.96
C ARG A 66 -15.61 -0.57 -16.47
N ALA A 67 -14.72 -1.18 -15.69
CA ALA A 67 -14.90 -1.41 -14.26
C ALA A 67 -14.51 -0.19 -13.40
N LEU A 68 -13.56 0.62 -13.86
CA LEU A 68 -13.01 1.73 -13.10
C LEU A 68 -12.51 2.84 -14.02
N THR A 69 -12.93 4.07 -13.76
CA THR A 69 -12.31 5.28 -14.30
C THR A 69 -11.70 6.07 -13.15
N ARG A 70 -10.36 6.05 -13.02
CA ARG A 70 -9.65 6.74 -11.93
C ARG A 70 -8.25 7.18 -12.34
N GLY A 71 -7.83 8.33 -11.82
CA GLY A 71 -6.50 8.90 -12.01
C GLY A 71 -5.78 9.09 -10.68
N PHE A 72 -4.47 8.94 -10.71
CA PHE A 72 -3.57 9.06 -9.57
C PHE A 72 -2.34 9.92 -9.93
N TYR A 73 -2.00 10.84 -9.04
CA TYR A 73 -0.88 11.78 -9.12
C TYR A 73 0.18 11.37 -8.11
N ARG A 74 1.45 11.31 -8.54
CA ARG A 74 2.57 11.10 -7.62
C ARG A 74 2.83 12.38 -6.84
N PHE A 75 2.76 12.29 -5.52
CA PHE A 75 3.04 13.40 -4.62
C PHE A 75 3.92 12.91 -3.47
N THR A 76 4.88 13.74 -3.06
CA THR A 76 5.77 13.46 -1.93
C THR A 76 5.41 14.43 -0.81
N PRO A 77 4.64 13.99 0.19
CA PRO A 77 4.22 14.85 1.28
C PRO A 77 5.42 15.37 2.09
N SER A 78 5.38 16.64 2.48
CA SER A 78 6.49 17.32 3.16
C SER A 78 6.77 16.82 4.59
N ASP A 79 5.87 16.08 5.21
CA ASP A 79 5.99 15.62 6.61
C ASP A 79 6.82 14.34 6.79
N ASP A 80 6.75 13.42 5.82
CA ASP A 80 7.44 12.13 5.83
C ASP A 80 8.41 11.94 4.66
N GLY A 81 8.30 12.76 3.62
CA GLY A 81 9.14 12.68 2.42
C GLY A 81 8.95 11.38 1.64
N VAL A 82 7.82 10.70 1.81
CA VAL A 82 7.55 9.42 1.15
C VAL A 82 6.61 9.64 -0.03
N ALA A 83 7.10 9.44 -1.25
CA ALA A 83 6.26 9.50 -2.43
C ALA A 83 5.13 8.46 -2.37
N ASP A 84 3.91 8.90 -2.67
CA ASP A 84 2.72 8.07 -2.77
C ASP A 84 1.85 8.60 -3.93
N TYR A 85 0.85 7.82 -4.32
CA TYR A 85 -0.08 8.14 -5.39
C TYR A 85 -1.40 8.60 -4.79
N PHE A 86 -1.94 9.73 -5.23
CA PHE A 86 -3.17 10.32 -4.70
C PHE A 86 -4.16 10.61 -5.83
N ASP A 87 -5.44 10.40 -5.58
CA ASP A 87 -6.49 10.72 -6.54
C ASP A 87 -6.73 12.23 -6.67
N GLU A 88 -7.67 12.60 -7.54
CA GLU A 88 -8.01 14.02 -7.80
C GLU A 88 -8.45 14.81 -6.56
N ASN A 89 -8.90 14.11 -5.51
CA ASN A 89 -9.35 14.68 -4.23
C ASN A 89 -8.27 14.61 -3.14
N GLY A 90 -7.06 14.17 -3.47
CA GLY A 90 -5.97 13.98 -2.52
C GLY A 90 -6.14 12.75 -1.62
N GLU A 91 -6.87 11.73 -2.06
CA GLU A 91 -6.95 10.44 -1.37
C GLU A 91 -5.92 9.45 -1.93
N SER A 92 -5.10 8.87 -1.05
CA SER A 92 -4.06 7.92 -1.46
C SER A 92 -4.63 6.65 -2.10
N ALA A 93 -4.00 6.24 -3.20
CA ALA A 93 -4.19 4.98 -3.92
C ALA A 93 -3.84 3.77 -3.05
N THR A 94 -2.92 3.95 -2.10
CA THR A 94 -2.43 2.89 -1.23
C THR A 94 -3.44 2.63 -0.12
N LYS A 95 -3.79 1.36 0.15
CA LYS A 95 -4.62 1.04 1.32
C LYS A 95 -3.90 1.44 2.59
N PHE A 96 -4.62 2.15 3.46
CA PHE A 96 -4.08 2.66 4.72
C PHE A 96 -3.41 1.58 5.57
N LEU A 97 -3.95 0.35 5.56
CA LEU A 97 -3.35 -0.82 6.18
C LEU A 97 -3.43 -2.06 5.26
N MET A 98 -2.48 -2.97 5.39
CA MET A 98 -2.57 -4.34 4.91
C MET A 98 -3.46 -5.14 5.87
N LYS A 99 -4.39 -5.93 5.31
CA LYS A 99 -5.20 -6.85 6.12
C LYS A 99 -4.38 -8.02 6.67
N THR A 100 -3.38 -8.44 5.91
CA THR A 100 -2.54 -9.61 6.22
C THR A 100 -1.07 -9.19 6.12
N PRO A 101 -0.45 -8.71 7.21
CA PRO A 101 0.94 -8.22 7.20
C PRO A 101 1.97 -9.36 7.31
N ILE A 102 1.73 -10.47 6.60
CA ILE A 102 2.56 -11.67 6.60
C ILE A 102 2.26 -12.50 5.34
N ASN A 103 3.32 -13.04 4.71
CA ASN A 103 3.18 -13.88 3.52
C ASN A 103 3.13 -15.37 3.89
N GLY A 104 2.36 -16.16 3.13
CA GLY A 104 2.32 -17.62 3.28
C GLY A 104 1.72 -18.12 4.61
N ALA A 105 0.97 -17.28 5.32
CA ALA A 105 0.34 -17.65 6.59
C ALA A 105 -1.12 -18.07 6.41
N ARG A 106 -1.57 -19.00 7.27
CA ARG A 106 -2.98 -19.41 7.34
C ARG A 106 -3.68 -18.69 8.49
N LEU A 107 -4.91 -18.24 8.28
CA LEU A 107 -5.76 -17.73 9.36
C LEU A 107 -6.07 -18.88 10.34
N SER A 108 -5.52 -18.81 11.55
CA SER A 108 -5.71 -19.86 12.57
C SER A 108 -6.74 -19.48 13.63
N SER A 109 -6.92 -18.20 13.91
CA SER A 109 -7.94 -17.72 14.85
C SER A 109 -8.43 -16.32 14.45
N SER A 110 -9.75 -16.14 14.47
CA SER A 110 -10.38 -14.87 14.14
C SER A 110 -10.52 -13.96 15.37
N PHE A 111 -10.68 -12.66 15.13
CA PHE A 111 -11.12 -11.70 16.14
C PHE A 111 -12.51 -12.06 16.68
N GLY A 112 -12.70 -11.94 18.00
CA GLY A 112 -14.01 -12.06 18.63
C GLY A 112 -14.02 -12.84 19.94
N ASN A 113 -15.21 -12.95 20.53
CA ASN A 113 -15.43 -13.70 21.77
C ASN A 113 -15.24 -15.19 21.52
N ARG A 114 -14.33 -15.82 22.27
CA ARG A 114 -14.15 -17.28 22.27
C ARG A 114 -14.31 -17.84 23.67
N ARG A 115 -15.02 -18.96 23.77
CA ARG A 115 -15.13 -19.73 25.01
C ARG A 115 -13.85 -20.53 25.21
N HIS A 116 -13.17 -20.33 26.34
CA HIS A 116 -11.98 -21.10 26.66
C HIS A 116 -12.39 -22.56 26.90
N PRO A 117 -11.85 -23.54 26.15
CA PRO A 117 -12.35 -24.92 26.15
C PRO A 117 -12.21 -25.62 27.51
N ILE A 118 -11.32 -25.13 28.37
CA ILE A 118 -11.01 -25.75 29.66
C ILE A 118 -11.60 -24.98 30.84
N SER A 119 -11.71 -23.65 30.77
CA SER A 119 -12.16 -22.82 31.90
C SER A 119 -13.58 -22.27 31.74
N GLY A 120 -14.22 -22.50 30.59
CA GLY A 120 -15.62 -22.13 30.35
C GLY A 120 -15.90 -20.63 30.15
N TYR A 121 -14.97 -19.74 30.50
CA TYR A 121 -15.11 -18.29 30.33
C TYR A 121 -14.92 -17.83 28.89
N THR A 122 -15.76 -16.89 28.46
CA THR A 122 -15.62 -16.19 27.19
C THR A 122 -14.57 -15.09 27.33
N ARG A 123 -13.48 -15.18 26.57
CA ARG A 123 -12.46 -14.13 26.50
C ARG A 123 -12.45 -13.54 25.09
N LEU A 124 -12.47 -12.21 25.02
CA LEU A 124 -12.32 -11.50 23.76
C LEU A 124 -10.90 -11.75 23.22
N HIS A 125 -10.83 -12.37 22.04
CA HIS A 125 -9.64 -12.38 21.22
C HIS A 125 -9.56 -11.04 20.48
N LYS A 126 -8.65 -10.17 20.91
CA LYS A 126 -8.53 -8.77 20.46
C LYS A 126 -7.87 -8.60 19.09
N GLY A 127 -7.42 -9.70 18.50
CA GLY A 127 -6.68 -9.72 17.25
C GLY A 127 -7.06 -10.90 16.37
N THR A 128 -6.28 -11.09 15.31
CA THR A 128 -6.36 -12.19 14.37
C THR A 128 -5.04 -12.95 14.41
N ASP A 129 -5.09 -14.27 14.48
CA ASP A 129 -3.89 -15.10 14.52
C ASP A 129 -3.62 -15.68 13.14
N PHE A 130 -2.39 -15.50 12.67
CA PHE A 130 -1.89 -16.07 11.44
C PHE A 130 -0.80 -17.09 11.77
N ALA A 131 -1.10 -18.38 11.61
CA ALA A 131 -0.12 -19.44 11.82
C ALA A 131 0.87 -19.46 10.64
N ALA A 132 2.16 -19.44 10.99
CA ALA A 132 3.28 -19.46 10.05
C ALA A 132 4.52 -20.04 10.76
N PRO A 133 5.50 -20.59 10.03
CA PRO A 133 6.74 -21.07 10.62
C PRO A 133 7.47 -19.99 11.44
N SER A 134 8.21 -20.43 12.47
CA SER A 134 9.09 -19.51 13.20
C SER A 134 10.12 -18.92 12.25
N GLY A 135 10.38 -17.62 12.36
CA GLY A 135 11.28 -16.90 11.47
C GLY A 135 10.63 -16.32 10.21
N THR A 136 9.35 -16.59 9.92
CA THR A 136 8.65 -15.92 8.82
C THR A 136 8.64 -14.39 9.03
N PRO A 137 8.99 -13.57 8.03
CA PRO A 137 8.95 -12.11 8.16
C PRO A 137 7.54 -11.58 8.46
N ILE A 138 7.47 -10.62 9.37
CA ILE A 138 6.28 -9.84 9.70
C ILE A 138 6.50 -8.42 9.20
N TYR A 139 5.52 -7.90 8.48
CA TYR A 139 5.60 -6.59 7.83
C TYR A 139 4.83 -5.52 8.60
N ALA A 140 5.23 -4.25 8.48
CA ALA A 140 4.40 -3.15 8.89
C ALA A 140 3.16 -3.09 7.98
N ALA A 141 1.97 -3.19 8.57
CA ALA A 141 0.73 -3.13 7.83
C ALA A 141 0.48 -1.77 7.17
N GLY A 142 1.11 -0.69 7.63
CA GLY A 142 0.95 0.64 7.03
C GLY A 142 2.08 1.57 7.43
N ASN A 143 2.17 2.71 6.73
CA ASN A 143 3.10 3.78 7.06
C ASN A 143 2.85 4.29 8.47
N GLY A 144 3.90 4.52 9.26
CA GLY A 144 3.74 5.01 10.62
C GLY A 144 5.02 5.12 11.41
N THR A 145 4.86 5.32 12.71
CA THR A 145 5.96 5.39 13.67
C THR A 145 5.81 4.30 14.72
N VAL A 146 6.88 3.57 14.98
CA VAL A 146 6.94 2.54 16.02
C VAL A 146 6.76 3.22 17.38
N GLU A 147 5.62 2.98 18.03
CA GLU A 147 5.31 3.49 19.37
C GLU A 147 5.99 2.62 20.44
N ARG A 148 6.13 1.32 20.17
CA ARG A 148 6.77 0.35 21.07
C ARG A 148 7.44 -0.76 20.27
N ALA A 149 8.62 -1.17 20.71
CA ALA A 149 9.27 -2.42 20.33
C ALA A 149 9.97 -2.98 21.59
N SER A 150 9.27 -3.81 22.35
CA SER A 150 9.77 -4.39 23.60
C SER A 150 8.93 -5.58 24.04
N ARG A 151 9.36 -6.32 25.06
CA ARG A 151 8.56 -7.41 25.64
C ARG A 151 7.33 -6.82 26.33
N TYR A 152 6.15 -7.43 26.15
CA TYR A 152 4.89 -6.89 26.66
C TYR A 152 3.97 -7.97 27.25
N GLY A 153 4.38 -8.51 28.41
CA GLY A 153 3.60 -9.51 29.14
C GLY A 153 3.25 -10.74 28.28
N GLY A 154 1.96 -11.10 28.26
CA GLY A 154 1.45 -12.24 27.49
C GLY A 154 1.65 -12.14 25.98
N TYR A 155 1.88 -10.94 25.42
CA TYR A 155 2.17 -10.78 24.00
C TYR A 155 3.60 -11.18 23.62
N GLY A 156 4.49 -11.41 24.60
CA GLY A 156 5.88 -11.74 24.32
C GLY A 156 6.61 -10.55 23.68
N ASN A 157 7.43 -10.81 22.67
CA ASN A 157 8.08 -9.75 21.91
C ASN A 157 7.04 -9.06 21.03
N TYR A 158 6.89 -7.76 21.26
CA TYR A 158 5.76 -6.98 20.78
C TYR A 158 6.20 -5.70 20.08
N VAL A 159 5.57 -5.40 18.95
CA VAL A 159 5.70 -4.13 18.24
C VAL A 159 4.32 -3.48 18.15
N ARG A 160 4.23 -2.18 18.43
CA ARG A 160 3.04 -1.34 18.15
C ARG A 160 3.44 -0.17 17.27
N ILE A 161 2.70 0.05 16.20
CA ILE A 161 2.90 1.14 15.26
C ILE A 161 1.71 2.08 15.35
N LYS A 162 1.99 3.38 15.51
CA LYS A 162 1.01 4.45 15.37
C LYS A 162 0.99 4.90 13.91
N HIS A 163 -0.19 4.94 13.33
CA HIS A 163 -0.43 5.44 11.97
C HIS A 163 -1.18 6.78 12.05
N ALA A 164 -1.49 7.38 10.90
CA ALA A 164 -2.37 8.54 10.84
C ALA A 164 -3.79 8.21 11.37
N ASN A 165 -4.62 9.24 11.53
CA ASN A 165 -6.07 9.12 11.76
C ASN A 165 -6.45 8.29 13.00
N ASN A 166 -5.57 8.30 14.01
CA ASN A 166 -5.71 7.56 15.27
C ASN A 166 -5.81 6.03 15.11
N TYR A 167 -5.23 5.50 14.05
CA TYR A 167 -5.06 4.06 13.89
C TYR A 167 -3.78 3.58 14.55
N LYS A 168 -3.82 2.38 15.09
CA LYS A 168 -2.63 1.66 15.54
C LYS A 168 -2.69 0.22 15.11
N THR A 169 -1.54 -0.38 14.84
CA THR A 169 -1.42 -1.81 14.64
C THR A 169 -0.48 -2.41 15.67
N ALA A 170 -0.75 -3.65 16.06
CA ALA A 170 0.07 -4.37 17.01
C ALA A 170 0.39 -5.79 16.52
N TYR A 171 1.60 -6.23 16.83
CA TYR A 171 2.19 -7.46 16.33
C TYR A 171 2.88 -8.14 17.51
N ALA A 172 2.51 -9.38 17.78
CA ALA A 172 2.94 -10.10 18.98
C ALA A 172 3.52 -11.47 18.68
N HIS A 173 4.05 -12.09 19.73
CA HIS A 173 4.66 -13.42 19.75
C HIS A 173 5.92 -13.56 18.89
N MET A 174 6.57 -12.46 18.53
CA MET A 174 7.75 -12.47 17.67
C MET A 174 8.90 -13.29 18.28
N SER A 175 9.70 -13.94 17.44
CA SER A 175 10.97 -14.55 17.88
C SER A 175 12.02 -13.46 18.11
N ARG A 176 12.11 -12.50 17.18
CA ARG A 176 13.03 -11.34 17.23
C ARG A 176 12.46 -10.15 16.48
N TYR A 177 12.98 -8.97 16.78
CA TYR A 177 12.66 -7.72 16.07
C TYR A 177 13.39 -7.62 14.73
N GLY A 178 12.83 -6.84 13.80
CA GLY A 178 13.49 -6.49 12.55
C GLY A 178 14.69 -5.56 12.79
N PRO A 179 15.62 -5.46 11.82
CA PRO A 179 16.80 -4.61 11.94
C PRO A 179 16.46 -3.15 12.28
N GLY A 180 17.03 -2.66 13.39
CA GLY A 180 16.86 -1.28 13.86
C GLY A 180 15.45 -0.92 14.33
N VAL A 181 14.52 -1.88 14.45
CA VAL A 181 13.16 -1.64 14.93
C VAL A 181 13.19 -1.28 16.41
N ARG A 182 12.86 -0.02 16.71
CA ARG A 182 12.82 0.56 18.07
C ARG A 182 11.77 1.65 18.15
N ALA A 183 11.34 2.00 19.37
CA ALA A 183 10.42 3.13 19.57
C ALA A 183 10.98 4.41 18.92
N GLY A 184 10.09 5.18 18.27
CA GLY A 184 10.42 6.38 17.52
C GLY A 184 10.87 6.15 16.06
N LYS A 185 11.15 4.90 15.64
CA LYS A 185 11.52 4.62 14.25
C LYS A 185 10.31 4.79 13.32
N ARG A 186 10.49 5.53 12.22
CA ARG A 186 9.54 5.55 11.11
C ARG A 186 9.64 4.25 10.30
N VAL A 187 8.51 3.73 9.86
CA VAL A 187 8.40 2.52 9.04
C VAL A 187 7.40 2.76 7.92
N ARG A 188 7.68 2.17 6.76
CA ARG A 188 6.80 2.14 5.60
C ARG A 188 5.99 0.84 5.60
N GLN A 189 4.82 0.87 4.98
CA GLN A 189 4.05 -0.34 4.71
C GLN A 189 4.95 -1.35 3.98
N GLY A 190 4.93 -2.61 4.42
CA GLY A 190 5.79 -3.65 3.85
C GLY A 190 7.20 -3.74 4.47
N ASP A 191 7.61 -2.79 5.32
CA ASP A 191 8.90 -2.92 6.02
C ASP A 191 8.89 -4.13 6.98
N VAL A 192 9.99 -4.89 7.02
CA VAL A 192 10.13 -6.00 7.97
C VAL A 192 10.32 -5.44 9.39
N ILE A 193 9.33 -5.66 10.25
CA ILE A 193 9.33 -5.18 11.63
C ILE A 193 9.71 -6.25 12.66
N GLY A 194 9.68 -7.52 12.26
CA GLY A 194 9.97 -8.64 13.12
C GLY A 194 9.79 -9.96 12.41
N TYR A 195 9.94 -11.04 13.17
CA TYR A 195 9.82 -12.38 12.64
C TYR A 195 8.94 -13.23 13.57
N VAL A 196 8.12 -14.08 12.98
CA VAL A 196 7.23 -14.99 13.70
C VAL A 196 8.01 -15.80 14.72
N GLY A 197 7.39 -16.06 15.85
CA GLY A 197 7.91 -16.90 16.91
C GLY A 197 6.77 -17.42 17.76
N SER A 198 7.08 -17.78 19.00
CA SER A 198 6.09 -18.25 19.99
C SER A 198 6.40 -17.70 21.37
N THR A 199 6.81 -16.43 21.46
CA THR A 199 7.15 -15.80 22.75
C THR A 199 5.89 -15.35 23.50
N GLY A 200 5.96 -15.29 24.84
CA GLY A 200 4.80 -14.93 25.67
C GLY A 200 3.81 -16.09 25.80
N ALA A 201 2.53 -15.76 25.94
CA ALA A 201 1.45 -16.74 26.06
C ALA A 201 1.01 -17.20 24.66
N SER A 202 1.75 -18.15 24.11
CA SER A 202 1.54 -18.72 22.77
C SER A 202 1.63 -20.25 22.82
N THR A 203 0.74 -20.93 22.11
CA THR A 203 0.73 -22.41 22.02
C THR A 203 1.60 -22.95 20.89
N GLY A 204 2.04 -22.10 19.96
CA GLY A 204 2.91 -22.47 18.85
C GLY A 204 3.20 -21.28 17.92
N PRO A 205 4.08 -21.44 16.91
CA PRO A 205 4.48 -20.33 16.04
C PRO A 205 3.31 -19.68 15.30
N HIS A 206 3.07 -18.39 15.58
CA HIS A 206 2.07 -17.58 14.88
C HIS A 206 2.33 -16.08 15.07
N LEU A 207 1.74 -15.27 14.19
CA LEU A 207 1.58 -13.83 14.40
C LEU A 207 0.20 -13.57 15.00
N HIS A 208 0.16 -12.92 16.17
CA HIS A 208 -1.06 -12.29 16.66
C HIS A 208 -1.08 -10.82 16.25
N TYR A 209 -2.06 -10.46 15.41
CA TYR A 209 -2.19 -9.14 14.78
C TYR A 209 -3.45 -8.43 15.27
N GLU A 210 -3.29 -7.20 15.77
CA GLU A 210 -4.41 -6.36 16.22
C GLU A 210 -4.43 -5.04 15.46
N VAL A 211 -5.63 -4.55 15.17
CA VAL A 211 -5.87 -3.20 14.64
C VAL A 211 -6.69 -2.42 15.65
N TYR A 212 -6.31 -1.18 15.90
CA TYR A 212 -6.99 -0.27 16.83
C TYR A 212 -7.44 0.99 16.09
N ILE A 213 -8.66 1.44 16.38
CA ILE A 213 -9.20 2.73 15.93
C ILE A 213 -9.59 3.53 17.16
N LYS A 214 -9.02 4.73 17.32
CA LYS A 214 -9.29 5.60 18.49
C LYS A 214 -9.15 4.83 19.83
N GLY A 215 -8.15 3.95 19.90
CA GLY A 215 -7.83 3.14 21.09
C GLY A 215 -8.65 1.85 21.27
N LYS A 216 -9.66 1.57 20.45
CA LYS A 216 -10.47 0.34 20.54
C LYS A 216 -10.00 -0.72 19.55
N PRO A 217 -9.81 -1.99 19.97
CA PRO A 217 -9.46 -3.06 19.05
C PRO A 217 -10.64 -3.39 18.14
N VAL A 218 -10.37 -3.61 16.85
CA VAL A 218 -11.38 -3.89 15.82
C VAL A 218 -11.01 -5.14 15.01
N ASN A 219 -12.01 -5.76 14.39
CA ASN A 219 -11.77 -6.90 13.50
C ASN A 219 -11.11 -6.44 12.19
N ALA A 220 -9.80 -6.65 12.07
CA ALA A 220 -9.02 -6.30 10.88
C ALA A 220 -9.56 -6.90 9.58
N MET A 221 -10.12 -8.12 9.64
CA MET A 221 -10.60 -8.85 8.46
C MET A 221 -11.91 -8.28 7.92
N ARG A 222 -12.74 -7.68 8.78
CA ARG A 222 -14.03 -7.06 8.41
C ARG A 222 -13.95 -5.55 8.22
N LEU A 223 -12.81 -4.95 8.50
CA LEU A 223 -12.63 -3.52 8.35
C LEU A 223 -12.64 -3.14 6.85
N LYS A 224 -13.56 -2.26 6.48
CA LYS A 224 -13.44 -1.47 5.25
C LYS A 224 -12.37 -0.43 5.52
N LEU A 225 -11.13 -0.77 5.19
CA LEU A 225 -10.00 0.13 5.37
C LEU A 225 -10.18 1.31 4.41
N PRO A 226 -10.10 2.56 4.91
CA PRO A 226 -10.17 3.72 4.04
C PRO A 226 -9.00 3.71 3.05
N THR A 227 -9.20 4.41 1.93
CA THR A 227 -8.11 4.93 1.09
C THR A 227 -7.09 5.62 2.00
N GLY A 228 -5.80 5.43 1.72
CA GLY A 228 -4.68 5.65 2.64
C GLY A 228 -4.71 6.95 3.44
N ARG A 229 -3.83 7.85 3.05
CA ARG A 229 -3.76 9.22 3.55
C ARG A 229 -4.78 10.07 2.80
N LYS A 230 -5.50 10.95 3.51
CA LYS A 230 -6.34 11.99 2.91
C LYS A 230 -5.72 13.35 3.15
N LEU A 231 -5.22 13.98 2.08
CA LEU A 231 -4.55 15.28 2.17
C LEU A 231 -5.53 16.39 2.58
N ALA A 232 -6.82 16.22 2.33
CA ALA A 232 -7.88 17.14 2.78
C ALA A 232 -7.94 17.34 4.31
N GLU A 233 -7.36 16.43 5.10
CA GLU A 233 -7.29 16.58 6.56
C GLU A 233 -6.12 17.48 7.01
N THR A 234 -5.26 17.94 6.09
CA THR A 234 -4.10 18.80 6.38
C THR A 234 -3.99 19.92 5.34
N PRO A 235 -4.53 21.13 5.61
CA PRO A 235 -4.68 22.19 4.60
C PRO A 235 -3.39 22.57 3.85
N ASP A 236 -2.27 22.70 4.56
CA ASP A 236 -0.98 23.06 3.94
C ASP A 236 -0.54 22.00 2.90
N MET A 237 -0.74 20.72 3.21
CA MET A 237 -0.38 19.62 2.33
C MET A 237 -1.34 19.47 1.16
N LEU A 238 -2.62 19.80 1.36
CA LEU A 238 -3.58 19.88 0.27
C LEU A 238 -3.16 20.96 -0.73
N ALA A 239 -2.73 22.13 -0.25
CA ALA A 239 -2.25 23.20 -1.11
C ALA A 239 -0.98 22.82 -1.89
N GLU A 240 -0.01 22.17 -1.24
CA GLU A 240 1.18 21.61 -1.92
C GLU A 240 0.79 20.58 -2.99
N PHE A 241 -0.17 19.72 -2.68
CA PHE A 241 -0.68 18.72 -3.62
C PHE A 241 -1.42 19.35 -4.80
N GLU A 242 -2.27 20.34 -4.56
CA GLU A 242 -2.98 21.07 -5.62
C GLU A 242 -2.00 21.77 -6.57
N ALA A 243 -0.93 22.36 -6.05
CA ALA A 243 0.13 22.95 -6.86
C ALA A 243 0.84 21.89 -7.72
N ARG A 244 1.20 20.75 -7.13
CA ARG A 244 1.84 19.64 -7.87
C ARG A 244 0.89 19.02 -8.91
N LYS A 245 -0.39 18.88 -8.58
CA LYS A 245 -1.43 18.41 -9.48
C LYS A 245 -1.55 19.34 -10.70
N ALA A 246 -1.62 20.65 -10.47
CA ALA A 246 -1.70 21.64 -11.55
C ALA A 246 -0.48 21.59 -12.48
N GLU A 247 0.72 21.39 -11.93
CA GLU A 247 1.95 21.19 -12.72
C GLU A 247 1.86 19.93 -13.59
N ILE A 248 1.43 18.80 -13.01
CA ILE A 248 1.25 17.55 -13.74
C ILE A 248 0.18 17.69 -14.82
N ASP A 249 -0.94 18.36 -14.53
CA ASP A 249 -2.02 18.59 -15.51
C ASP A 249 -1.57 19.50 -16.66
N ALA A 250 -0.71 20.48 -16.40
CA ALA A 250 -0.09 21.29 -17.45
C ALA A 250 0.80 20.44 -18.36
N ILE A 251 1.62 19.54 -17.79
CA ILE A 251 2.45 18.59 -18.56
C ILE A 251 1.57 17.66 -19.39
N ARG A 252 0.52 17.10 -18.80
CA ARG A 252 -0.45 16.21 -19.48
C ARG A 252 -1.13 16.90 -20.66
N THR A 253 -1.54 18.15 -20.47
CA THR A 253 -2.22 18.92 -21.52
C THR A 253 -1.24 19.27 -22.65
N ALA A 254 0.00 19.64 -22.32
CA ALA A 254 1.04 19.95 -23.30
C ALA A 254 1.44 18.71 -24.12
N GLN A 255 1.64 17.56 -23.47
CA GLN A 255 1.96 16.30 -24.14
C GLN A 255 0.75 15.71 -24.87
N GLY A 256 -0.47 15.86 -24.34
CA GLY A 256 -1.72 15.49 -25.01
C GLY A 256 -1.96 16.29 -26.28
N ALA A 257 -1.61 17.58 -26.29
CA ALA A 257 -1.61 18.41 -27.51
C ALA A 257 -0.56 17.93 -28.53
N GLN A 258 0.58 17.40 -28.07
CA GLN A 258 1.59 16.75 -28.93
C GLN A 258 1.19 15.35 -29.42
N LEU A 259 0.45 14.57 -28.62
CA LEU A 259 -0.07 13.24 -28.98
C LEU A 259 -1.32 13.29 -29.86
N MET A 260 -2.17 14.32 -29.76
CA MET A 260 -3.28 14.54 -30.71
C MET A 260 -2.80 14.85 -32.14
N ALA A 261 -1.53 15.18 -32.33
CA ALA A 261 -0.89 15.23 -33.65
C ALA A 261 -0.45 13.84 -34.17
N GLY A 262 -0.62 12.77 -33.38
CA GLY A 262 -0.30 11.39 -33.73
C GLY A 262 -1.24 10.37 -33.08
N THR A 263 -2.40 10.15 -33.67
CA THR A 263 -3.38 9.16 -33.20
C THR A 263 -2.96 7.73 -33.55
N GLY A 264 -2.46 6.98 -32.56
CA GLY A 264 -2.26 5.54 -32.65
C GLY A 264 -3.53 4.76 -32.28
N SER A 265 -4.18 4.15 -33.27
CA SER A 265 -5.28 3.20 -33.07
C SER A 265 -4.73 1.82 -32.74
N LEU A 266 -5.32 1.14 -31.74
CA LEU A 266 -5.07 -0.28 -31.51
C LEU A 266 -5.76 -1.07 -32.63
N THR A 267 -5.02 -1.46 -33.66
CA THR A 267 -5.51 -2.41 -34.66
C THR A 267 -5.09 -3.83 -34.28
N ASN A 268 -6.04 -4.76 -34.32
CA ASN A 268 -5.75 -6.18 -34.22
C ASN A 268 -5.00 -6.67 -35.47
N PRO A 269 -4.08 -7.65 -35.35
CA PRO A 269 -3.59 -8.37 -36.51
C PRO A 269 -4.75 -9.18 -37.13
N PRO A 270 -4.76 -9.38 -38.47
CA PRO A 270 -5.72 -10.27 -39.10
C PRO A 270 -5.48 -11.71 -38.63
N SER A 271 -6.56 -12.40 -38.26
CA SER A 271 -6.53 -13.84 -37.99
C SER A 271 -6.21 -14.63 -39.27
N PRO A 272 -5.55 -15.80 -39.16
CA PRO A 272 -5.13 -16.63 -40.29
C PRO A 272 -6.31 -17.24 -41.07
#